data_AF-A0AB34ZB77-F1
#
_entry.id   AF-A0AB34ZB77-F1
#
_cell.length_a   1.000
_cell.length_b   1.000
_cell.length_c   1.000
_cell.angle_alpha   90.00
_cell.angle_beta   90.00
_cell.angle_gamma   90.00
#
_symmetry.space_group_name_H-M   'P 1'
#
loop_
_entity.id
_entity.type
_entity.pdbx_description
1 polymer ?
#
loop_
_entity_poly.entity_id
_entity_poly.type
_entity_poly.pdbx_seq_one_letter_code
_entity_poly.pdbx_strand_id
1 'polypeptide(L)'
;MGLSEKELRELASQVAGAMGAKPGKRHLFAVGADGTAPQMTAMQRDVLYARLADLVSQYNLGWLIRQDTMEHLGIVECLSDEELRLLMSRVEIAVECVHEGVPFVERGLVKGASCNWVA
;
A
#
# COMPACT_ATOMS: atom_id res chain seq x y z
N MET A 1 -30.01 -30.26 14.17
CA MET A 1 -30.66 -29.03 13.67
C MET A 1 -29.62 -27.94 13.70
N GLY A 2 -29.01 -27.62 12.56
CA GLY A 2 -28.04 -26.53 12.46
C GLY A 2 -28.77 -25.19 12.32
N LEU A 3 -28.30 -24.17 13.03
CA LEU A 3 -28.81 -22.80 12.89
C LEU A 3 -28.69 -22.36 11.43
N SER A 4 -29.73 -21.72 10.91
CA SER A 4 -29.70 -21.15 9.57
C SER A 4 -28.70 -19.99 9.50
N GLU A 5 -28.13 -19.73 8.32
CA GLU A 5 -27.13 -18.67 8.14
C GLU A 5 -27.64 -17.28 8.57
N LYS A 6 -28.95 -17.06 8.45
CA LYS A 6 -29.61 -15.83 8.90
C LYS A 6 -29.58 -15.68 10.41
N GLU A 7 -29.92 -16.74 11.15
CA GLU A 7 -29.88 -16.76 12.61
C GLU A 7 -28.46 -16.59 13.14
N LEU A 8 -27.47 -17.15 12.44
CA LEU A 8 -26.06 -17.05 12.78
C LEU A 8 -25.52 -15.61 12.63
N ARG A 9 -25.93 -14.91 11.57
CA ARG A 9 -25.58 -13.49 11.36
C ARG A 9 -26.25 -12.57 12.38
N GLU A 10 -27.50 -12.84 12.71
CA GLU A 10 -28.25 -12.04 13.68
C GLU A 10 -27.65 -12.19 15.09
N LEU A 11 -27.27 -13.41 15.47
CA LEU A 11 -26.57 -13.70 16.72
C LEU A 11 -25.20 -13.02 16.78
N ALA A 12 -24.42 -13.06 15.70
CA ALA A 12 -23.13 -12.38 15.62
C ALA A 12 -23.25 -10.85 15.76
N SER A 13 -24.31 -10.26 15.18
CA SER A 13 -24.60 -8.83 15.30
C SER A 13 -24.97 -8.43 16.73
N GLN A 14 -25.76 -9.25 17.42
CA GLN A 14 -26.16 -9.00 18.81
C GLN A 14 -24.96 -9.11 19.77
N VAL A 15 -24.10 -10.12 19.56
CA VAL A 15 -22.87 -10.30 20.33
C VAL A 15 -21.89 -9.14 20.11
N ALA A 16 -21.71 -8.68 18.87
CA ALA A 16 -20.86 -7.52 18.58
C ALA A 16 -21.36 -6.23 19.27
N GLY A 17 -22.69 -6.02 19.29
CA GLY A 17 -23.32 -4.90 20.01
C GLY A 17 -23.11 -4.98 21.53
N ALA A 18 -23.28 -6.16 22.12
CA ALA A 18 -23.08 -6.37 23.56
C ALA A 18 -21.62 -6.21 24.00
N MET A 19 -20.67 -6.50 23.11
CA MET A 19 -19.23 -6.33 23.33
C MET A 19 -18.74 -4.89 23.10
N GLY A 20 -19.64 -3.94 22.78
CA GLY A 20 -19.28 -2.54 22.54
C GLY A 20 -18.48 -2.31 21.25
N ALA A 21 -18.41 -3.31 20.36
CA ALA A 21 -17.76 -3.19 19.06
C ALA A 21 -18.63 -2.32 18.15
N LYS A 22 -18.42 -1.00 18.16
CA LYS A 22 -18.99 -0.13 17.13
C LYS A 22 -18.42 -0.58 15.79
N PRO A 23 -19.24 -0.91 14.79
CA PRO A 23 -18.72 -1.18 13.45
C PRO A 23 -17.95 0.07 13.02
N GLY A 24 -16.64 -0.06 12.85
CA GLY A 24 -15.80 1.04 12.40
C GLY A 24 -16.43 1.64 11.16
N LYS A 25 -16.56 2.96 11.10
CA LYS A 25 -17.13 3.66 9.94
C LYS A 25 -16.33 3.23 8.71
N ARG A 26 -16.88 2.30 7.94
CA ARG A 26 -16.31 1.88 6.67
C ARG A 26 -16.50 3.08 5.75
N HIS A 27 -15.41 3.77 5.42
CA HIS A 27 -15.40 4.77 4.36
C HIS A 27 -15.54 4.00 3.03
N LEU A 28 -16.78 3.67 2.69
CA LEU A 28 -17.11 3.09 1.39
C LEU A 28 -17.06 4.24 0.38
N PHE A 29 -16.15 4.14 -0.58
CA PHE A 29 -16.11 5.04 -1.73
C PHE A 29 -16.96 4.45 -2.85
N ALA A 30 -17.74 5.29 -3.51
CA ALA A 30 -18.48 4.88 -4.70
C ALA A 30 -17.46 4.59 -5.82
N VAL A 31 -17.37 3.33 -6.24
CA VAL A 31 -16.70 2.96 -7.48
C VAL A 31 -17.66 3.35 -8.61
N GLY A 32 -17.20 4.21 -9.52
CA GLY A 32 -17.98 4.57 -10.71
C GLY A 32 -18.34 3.32 -11.51
N ALA A 33 -19.45 3.36 -12.25
CA ALA A 33 -19.93 2.22 -13.06
C ALA A 33 -18.86 1.67 -14.04
N ASP A 34 -17.84 2.48 -14.33
CA ASP A 34 -16.73 2.18 -15.24
C ASP A 34 -15.60 1.36 -14.59
N GLY A 35 -15.70 1.04 -13.28
CA GLY A 35 -14.70 0.24 -12.56
C GLY A 35 -13.39 0.97 -12.26
N THR A 36 -13.30 2.27 -12.55
CA THR A 36 -12.14 3.10 -12.22
C THR A 36 -12.00 3.24 -10.71
N ALA A 37 -10.83 2.88 -10.18
CA ALA A 37 -10.50 3.12 -8.78
C ALA A 37 -10.67 4.62 -8.48
N PRO A 38 -11.26 4.98 -7.33
CA PRO A 38 -11.45 6.39 -6.99
C PRO A 38 -10.10 7.12 -6.98
N GLN A 39 -10.09 8.30 -7.61
CA GLN A 39 -8.94 9.20 -7.53
C GLN A 39 -8.66 9.52 -6.06
N MET A 40 -7.38 9.60 -5.71
CA MET A 40 -6.97 9.92 -4.36
C MET A 40 -7.39 11.36 -4.03
N THR A 41 -7.91 11.54 -2.83
CA THR A 41 -8.10 12.88 -2.28
C THR A 41 -6.74 13.52 -1.98
N ALA A 42 -6.66 14.85 -1.97
CA ALA A 42 -5.43 15.57 -1.63
C ALA A 42 -4.83 15.12 -0.28
N MET A 43 -5.68 14.95 0.73
CA MET A 43 -5.29 14.44 2.06
C MET A 43 -4.63 13.05 1.98
N GLN A 44 -5.16 12.15 1.13
CA GLN A 44 -4.57 10.82 0.97
C GLN A 44 -3.20 10.89 0.30
N ARG A 45 -3.01 11.80 -0.67
CA ARG A 45 -1.71 12.02 -1.32
C ARG A 45 -0.70 12.56 -0.31
N ASP A 46 -1.07 13.54 0.49
CA ASP A 46 -0.20 14.12 1.53
C ASP A 46 0.25 13.06 2.55
N VAL A 47 -0.66 12.18 2.97
CA VAL A 47 -0.33 11.06 3.87
C VAL A 47 0.66 10.10 3.21
N LEU A 48 0.48 9.78 1.92
CA LEU A 48 1.44 8.94 1.19
C LEU A 48 2.81 9.61 1.04
N TYR A 49 2.86 10.92 0.74
CA TYR A 49 4.13 11.63 0.63
C TYR A 49 4.90 11.63 1.94
N ALA A 50 4.22 11.92 3.07
CA ALA A 50 4.83 11.88 4.38
C ALA A 50 5.36 10.47 4.68
N ARG A 51 4.55 9.43 4.42
CA ARG A 51 4.95 8.05 4.65
C ARG A 51 6.13 7.61 3.77
N LEU A 52 6.13 8.00 2.51
CA LEU A 52 7.25 7.76 1.58
C LEU A 52 8.52 8.41 2.10
N ALA A 53 8.46 9.69 2.49
CA ALA A 53 9.60 10.41 3.02
C ALA A 53 10.19 9.73 4.27
N ASP A 54 9.32 9.31 5.20
CA ASP A 54 9.73 8.60 6.42
C ASP A 54 10.46 7.28 6.09
N LEU A 55 9.84 6.42 5.28
CA LEU A 55 10.43 5.11 4.93
C LEU A 55 11.72 5.26 4.14
N VAL A 56 11.75 6.20 3.20
CA VAL A 56 12.93 6.47 2.37
C VAL A 56 14.09 6.95 3.24
N SER A 57 13.84 7.83 4.20
CA SER A 57 14.86 8.32 5.12
C SER A 57 15.31 7.21 6.08
N GLN A 58 14.38 6.44 6.65
CA GLN A 58 14.68 5.43 7.66
C GLN A 58 15.48 4.25 7.09
N TYR A 59 15.16 3.80 5.87
CA TYR A 59 15.77 2.65 5.22
C TYR A 59 16.76 3.02 4.11
N ASN A 60 17.07 4.32 3.98
CA ASN A 60 18.01 4.87 3.01
C ASN A 60 17.69 4.49 1.54
N LEU A 61 16.39 4.52 1.19
CA LEU A 61 15.85 4.08 -0.11
C LEU A 61 15.76 5.20 -1.15
N GLY A 62 16.50 6.30 -1.00
CA GLY A 62 16.41 7.45 -1.90
C GLY A 62 16.77 7.13 -3.35
N TRP A 63 17.52 6.05 -3.57
CA TRP A 63 17.83 5.53 -4.91
C TRP A 63 16.59 5.01 -5.63
N LEU A 64 15.64 4.39 -4.92
CA LEU A 64 14.42 3.82 -5.52
C LEU A 64 13.51 4.95 -6.01
N ILE A 65 13.36 6.00 -5.20
CA ILE A 65 12.62 7.20 -5.59
C ILE A 65 13.20 7.78 -6.88
N ARG A 66 14.52 8.02 -6.93
CA ARG A 66 15.18 8.58 -8.13
C ARG A 66 15.00 7.71 -9.37
N GLN A 67 15.05 6.39 -9.21
CA GLN A 67 14.88 5.45 -10.32
C GLN A 67 13.46 5.47 -10.91
N ASP A 68 12.45 5.68 -10.07
CA ASP A 68 11.04 5.65 -10.49
C ASP A 68 10.52 7.05 -10.88
N THR A 69 11.19 8.12 -10.44
CA THR A 69 10.85 9.52 -10.78
C THR A 69 11.80 10.15 -11.80
N MET A 70 12.64 9.34 -12.48
CA MET A 70 13.67 9.83 -13.41
C MET A 70 13.08 10.67 -14.55
N GLU A 71 11.90 10.28 -15.06
CA GLU A 71 11.18 11.00 -16.11
C GLU A 71 10.54 12.31 -15.62
N HIS A 72 10.41 12.47 -14.30
CA HIS A 72 9.82 13.63 -13.61
C HIS A 72 10.86 14.46 -12.86
N LEU A 73 12.14 14.38 -13.25
CA LEU A 73 13.24 15.14 -12.62
C LEU A 73 13.39 14.91 -11.12
N GLY A 74 12.96 13.76 -10.60
CA GLY A 74 13.02 13.46 -9.16
C GLY A 74 11.83 13.99 -8.35
N ILE A 75 10.82 14.58 -8.98
CA ILE A 75 9.67 15.21 -8.31
C ILE A 75 8.56 14.17 -8.17
N VAL A 76 8.28 13.74 -6.94
CA VAL A 76 7.28 12.70 -6.62
C VAL A 76 5.85 13.22 -6.82
N GLU A 77 5.64 14.52 -6.64
CA GLU A 77 4.34 15.16 -6.74
C GLU A 77 3.78 15.18 -8.17
N CYS A 78 4.65 14.99 -9.16
CA CYS A 78 4.27 14.87 -10.57
C CYS A 78 3.71 13.49 -10.93
N LEU A 79 3.81 12.50 -10.04
CA LEU A 79 3.28 11.16 -10.28
C LEU A 79 1.74 11.17 -10.25
N SER A 80 1.14 10.43 -11.17
CA SER A 80 -0.28 10.09 -11.11
C SER A 80 -0.59 9.28 -9.84
N ASP A 81 -1.87 9.18 -9.46
CA ASP A 81 -2.28 8.38 -8.30
C ASP A 81 -1.83 6.92 -8.42
N GLU A 82 -1.83 6.38 -9.64
CA GLU A 82 -1.43 4.99 -9.88
C GLU A 82 0.08 4.81 -9.73
N GLU A 83 0.87 5.69 -10.34
CA GLU A 83 2.33 5.67 -10.19
C GLU A 83 2.75 5.87 -8.73
N LEU A 84 2.05 6.73 -8.00
CA LEU A 84 2.31 6.96 -6.57
C LEU A 84 2.01 5.70 -5.73
N ARG A 85 0.93 4.98 -6.03
CA ARG A 85 0.62 3.70 -5.36
C ARG A 85 1.65 2.62 -5.68
N LEU A 86 2.06 2.52 -6.94
CA LEU A 86 3.10 1.57 -7.36
C LEU A 86 4.43 1.88 -6.69
N LEU A 87 4.80 3.16 -6.58
CA LEU A 87 6.01 3.59 -5.88
C LEU A 87 5.95 3.22 -4.39
N MET A 88 4.83 3.49 -3.72
CA MET A 88 4.63 3.12 -2.33
C MET A 88 4.76 1.61 -2.11
N SER A 89 4.11 0.80 -2.95
CA SER A 89 4.21 -0.66 -2.88
C SER A 89 5.66 -1.15 -3.07
N ARG A 90 6.40 -0.58 -4.01
CA ARG A 90 7.82 -0.92 -4.22
C ARG A 90 8.70 -0.53 -3.03
N VAL A 91 8.42 0.60 -2.39
CA VAL A 91 9.10 1.01 -1.16
C VAL A 91 8.80 0.04 -0.01
N GLU A 92 7.56 -0.43 0.15
CA GLU A 92 7.20 -1.42 1.16
C GLU A 92 7.93 -2.76 0.94
N ILE A 93 7.99 -3.24 -0.30
CA ILE A 93 8.76 -4.45 -0.66
C ILE A 93 10.26 -4.24 -0.37
N ALA A 94 10.80 -3.04 -0.63
CA ALA A 94 12.18 -2.74 -0.31
C ALA A 94 12.43 -2.76 1.21
N VAL A 95 11.49 -2.26 2.01
CA VAL A 95 11.56 -2.35 3.47
C VAL A 95 11.55 -3.81 3.93
N GLU A 96 10.68 -4.64 3.37
CA GLU A 96 10.67 -6.09 3.64
C GLU A 96 12.01 -6.74 3.31
N CYS A 97 12.63 -6.41 2.17
CA CYS A 97 13.97 -6.90 1.81
C CYS A 97 15.02 -6.56 2.87
N VAL A 98 14.99 -5.35 3.42
CA VAL A 98 15.93 -4.94 4.49
C VAL A 98 15.71 -5.79 5.75
N HIS A 99 14.46 -6.04 6.12
CA HIS A 99 14.15 -6.85 7.30
C HIS A 99 14.48 -8.34 7.12
N GLU A 100 14.25 -8.88 5.92
CA GLU A 100 14.52 -10.29 5.58
C GLU A 100 16.00 -10.55 5.24
N GLY A 101 16.80 -9.50 5.03
CA GLY A 101 18.18 -9.61 4.57
C GLY A 101 18.31 -10.07 3.12
N VAL A 102 17.25 -9.89 2.32
CA VAL A 102 17.19 -10.31 0.91
C VAL A 102 17.73 -9.18 0.02
N PRO A 103 18.60 -9.47 -0.96
CA PRO A 103 19.06 -8.46 -1.91
C PRO A 103 17.91 -7.86 -2.73
N PHE A 104 17.89 -6.53 -2.88
CA PHE A 104 16.86 -5.82 -3.66
C PHE A 104 16.73 -6.28 -5.12
N VAL A 105 17.83 -6.80 -5.68
CA VAL A 105 17.87 -7.31 -7.06
C VAL A 105 17.02 -8.58 -7.20
N GLU A 106 16.91 -9.40 -6.16
CA GLU A 106 16.07 -10.61 -6.18
C GLU A 106 14.58 -10.30 -6.25
N ARG A 107 14.15 -9.16 -5.67
CA ARG A 107 12.77 -8.67 -5.78
C ARG A 107 12.55 -7.76 -6.99
N GLY A 108 13.52 -7.65 -7.89
CA GLY A 108 13.40 -6.84 -9.12
C GLY A 108 13.25 -5.33 -8.88
N LEU A 109 13.74 -4.83 -7.75
CA LEU A 109 13.62 -3.41 -7.42
C LEU A 109 14.63 -2.53 -8.18
N VAL A 110 15.80 -3.08 -8.48
CA VAL A 110 16.89 -2.40 -9.19
C VAL A 110 16.76 -2.64 -10.70
N LYS A 111 16.41 -1.59 -11.45
CA LYS A 111 16.29 -1.67 -12.93
C LYS A 111 17.64 -1.98 -13.55
N GLY A 112 17.67 -2.94 -14.47
CA GLY A 112 18.88 -3.31 -15.23
C GLY A 112 19.90 -4.14 -14.44
N ALA A 113 19.60 -4.56 -13.21
CA ALA A 113 20.43 -5.49 -12.46
C ALA A 113 19.82 -6.89 -12.49
N SER A 114 20.66 -7.92 -12.67
CA SER A 114 20.29 -9.32 -12.54
C SER A 114 20.97 -9.93 -11.31
N CYS A 115 20.24 -10.72 -10.53
CA CYS A 115 20.81 -11.38 -9.37
C CYS A 115 21.45 -12.71 -9.78
N ASN A 116 22.77 -12.81 -9.63
CA ASN A 116 23.51 -14.08 -9.75
C ASN A 116 23.93 -14.61 -8.37
N TRP A 117 23.22 -14.20 -7.30
CA TRP A 117 23.50 -14.67 -5.96
C TRP A 117 23.31 -16.19 -5.87
N VAL A 118 24.34 -16.88 -5.40
CA VAL A 118 24.31 -18.30 -5.03
C VAL A 118 24.65 -18.31 -3.54
N ALA A 119 23.69 -18.75 -2.72
CA ALA A 119 23.83 -18.84 -1.27
C ALA A 119 24.90 -19.86 -0.85
#